data_AF-A0A8T7GMA6-F1
#
_entry.id   AF-A0A8T7GMA6-F1
#
_cell.length_a   1.000
_cell.length_b   1.000
_cell.length_c   1.000
_cell.angle_alpha   90.00
_cell.angle_beta   90.00
_cell.angle_gamma   90.00
#
_symmetry.space_group_name_H-M   'P 1'
#
loop_
_entity.id
_entity.type
_entity.pdbx_description
1 polymer ?
#
loop_
_entity_poly.entity_id
_entity_poly.type
_entity_poly.pdbx_seq_one_letter_code
_entity_poly.pdbx_strand_id
1 'polypeptide(L)'
;HEPGWMMLAPYLALGVASLGMGLAWPWLAGLLGHAVGGHAPHGEPLLVAAGTAASAAGLGVAVLLYSRGLLPRRVEELPLPARLVHGFLYDRWLINSLIYRLVVYPGAAASRLLARLDALLDSVVHEGVPWLFRRLVRAAALLEAGYDEAIHVEAPRLAASASAAVRRLQSGDVRDYMTYFTAGMVFAAVVSALVIAFVLAA
;
A
#
# COMPACT_ATOMS: atom_id res chain seq x y z
N HIS A 1 51.78 7.31 16.60
CA HIS A 1 51.61 8.47 17.49
C HIS A 1 50.96 8.00 18.76
N GLU A 2 51.51 8.37 19.91
CA GLU A 2 50.85 8.09 21.19
C GLU A 2 49.56 8.92 21.28
N PRO A 3 48.49 8.38 21.85
CA PRO A 3 47.23 9.11 21.97
C PRO A 3 47.41 10.32 22.90
N GLY A 4 46.87 11.47 22.47
CA GLY A 4 46.93 12.70 23.24
C GLY A 4 46.12 12.64 24.55
N TRP A 5 46.41 13.57 25.46
CA TRP A 5 45.78 13.63 26.79
C TRP A 5 44.25 13.67 26.77
N MET A 6 43.65 14.31 25.76
CA MET A 6 42.19 14.35 25.61
C MET A 6 41.56 12.96 25.43
N MET A 7 42.29 12.00 24.88
CA MET A 7 41.84 10.62 24.75
C MET A 7 42.20 9.79 25.99
N LEU A 8 43.39 9.99 26.57
CA LEU A 8 43.85 9.22 27.72
C LEU A 8 43.05 9.52 29.00
N ALA A 9 42.72 10.79 29.23
CA ALA A 9 42.01 11.24 30.44
C ALA A 9 40.67 10.51 30.68
N PRO A 10 39.75 10.38 29.69
CA PRO A 10 38.51 9.65 29.91
C PRO A 10 38.74 8.15 30.16
N TYR A 11 39.71 7.51 29.49
CA TYR A 11 40.04 6.10 29.78
C TYR A 11 40.60 5.92 31.19
N LEU A 12 41.48 6.81 31.64
CA LEU A 12 42.03 6.78 32.99
C LEU A 12 40.93 6.99 34.04
N ALA A 13 40.05 7.98 33.81
CA ALA A 13 38.92 8.25 34.70
C ALA A 13 37.99 7.03 34.81
N LEU A 14 37.65 6.38 33.68
CA LEU A 14 36.85 5.16 33.67
C LEU A 14 37.56 3.99 34.37
N GLY A 15 38.87 3.84 34.18
CA GLY A 15 39.66 2.80 34.85
C GLY A 15 39.69 2.97 36.36
N VAL A 16 39.95 4.19 36.84
CA VAL A 16 39.93 4.52 38.28
C VAL A 16 38.52 4.33 38.86
N ALA A 17 37.47 4.77 38.15
CA ALA A 17 36.10 4.58 38.57
C ALA A 17 35.71 3.09 38.64
N SER A 18 36.14 2.28 37.65
CA SER A 18 35.89 0.83 37.64
C SER A 18 36.60 0.12 38.81
N LEU A 19 37.84 0.49 39.12
CA LEU A 19 38.56 -0.01 40.29
C LEU A 19 37.88 0.42 41.59
N GLY A 20 37.50 1.70 41.71
CA GLY A 20 36.77 2.21 42.86
C GLY A 20 35.44 1.50 43.07
N MET A 21 34.71 1.22 42.00
CA MET A 21 33.46 0.44 42.04
C MET A 21 33.70 -1.01 42.49
N GLY A 22 34.75 -1.67 41.99
CA GLY A 22 35.11 -3.02 42.41
C GLY A 22 35.47 -3.11 43.89
N LEU A 23 36.24 -2.14 44.40
CA LEU A 23 36.56 -2.04 45.82
C LEU A 23 35.31 -1.75 46.65
N ALA A 24 34.46 -0.81 46.21
CA ALA A 24 33.24 -0.41 46.89
C ALA A 24 32.11 -1.45 46.83
N TRP A 25 32.25 -2.49 46.01
CA TRP A 25 31.19 -3.47 45.72
C TRP A 25 30.58 -4.15 46.95
N PRO A 26 31.33 -4.59 47.98
CA PRO A 26 30.75 -5.23 49.16
C PRO A 26 29.72 -4.35 49.88
N TRP A 27 29.97 -3.03 49.94
CA TRP A 27 29.04 -2.07 50.53
C TRP A 27 27.86 -1.77 49.59
N LEU A 28 28.14 -1.58 48.29
CA LEU A 28 27.11 -1.30 47.28
C LEU A 28 26.12 -2.45 47.13
N ALA A 29 26.58 -3.70 47.11
CA ALA A 29 25.75 -4.88 46.96
C ALA A 29 24.74 -5.00 48.12
N GLY A 30 25.17 -4.70 49.35
CA GLY A 30 24.29 -4.64 50.52
C GLY A 30 23.22 -3.57 50.38
N LEU A 31 23.59 -2.34 50.03
CA LEU A 31 22.66 -1.23 49.84
C LEU A 31 21.62 -1.52 48.75
N LEU A 32 22.07 -2.05 47.60
CA LEU A 32 21.20 -2.41 46.47
C LEU A 32 20.26 -3.56 46.82
N GLY A 33 20.73 -4.58 47.55
CA GLY A 33 19.90 -5.68 48.02
C GLY A 33 18.73 -5.18 48.87
N HIS A 34 19.01 -4.32 49.85
CA HIS A 34 17.97 -3.72 50.70
C HIS A 34 17.00 -2.83 49.91
N ALA A 35 17.50 -2.02 48.96
CA ALA A 35 16.67 -1.12 48.17
C ALA A 35 15.69 -1.88 47.24
N VAL A 36 16.09 -3.04 46.72
CA VAL A 36 15.29 -3.87 45.80
C VAL A 36 14.39 -4.85 46.57
N GLY A 37 14.52 -4.94 47.90
CA GLY A 37 13.84 -5.95 48.72
C GLY A 37 14.33 -7.39 48.45
N GLY A 38 15.48 -7.53 47.78
CA GLY A 38 16.10 -8.80 47.48
C GLY A 38 17.06 -9.22 48.58
N HIS A 39 17.08 -10.51 48.92
CA HIS A 39 18.16 -11.05 49.73
C HIS A 39 19.45 -10.96 48.92
N ALA A 40 20.51 -10.42 49.53
CA ALA A 40 21.82 -10.40 48.91
C ALA A 40 22.16 -11.85 48.49
N PRO A 41 22.55 -12.09 47.21
CA PRO A 41 22.93 -13.42 46.77
C PRO A 41 24.05 -13.92 47.68
N HIS A 42 23.82 -15.04 48.36
CA HIS A 42 24.85 -15.68 49.16
C HIS A 42 25.90 -16.21 48.19
N GLY A 43 27.00 -15.48 48.05
CA GLY A 43 28.10 -15.90 47.20
C GLY A 43 28.72 -17.16 47.79
N GLU A 44 28.52 -18.30 47.16
CA GLU A 44 29.26 -19.51 47.51
C GLU A 44 30.74 -19.26 47.23
N PRO A 45 31.62 -19.22 48.26
CA PRO A 45 33.02 -18.82 48.09
C PRO A 45 33.75 -19.70 47.07
N LEU A 46 33.38 -20.97 47.01
CA LEU A 46 33.91 -21.93 46.04
C LEU A 46 33.54 -21.57 44.60
N LEU A 47 32.29 -21.18 44.34
CA LEU A 47 31.83 -20.79 43.01
C LEU A 47 32.54 -19.50 42.56
N VAL A 48 32.69 -18.53 43.46
CA VAL A 48 33.42 -17.28 43.18
C VAL A 48 34.90 -17.57 42.89
N ALA A 49 35.56 -18.38 43.71
CA ALA A 49 36.95 -18.78 43.50
C ALA A 49 37.12 -19.54 42.17
N ALA A 50 36.23 -20.50 41.88
CA ALA A 50 36.25 -21.27 40.64
C ALA A 50 36.04 -20.39 39.41
N GLY A 51 35.07 -19.47 39.44
CA GLY A 51 34.82 -18.53 38.34
C GLY A 51 35.98 -17.56 38.13
N THR A 52 36.60 -17.08 39.22
CA THR A 52 37.78 -16.20 39.17
C THR A 52 38.97 -16.96 38.57
N ALA A 53 39.22 -18.19 39.03
CA ALA A 53 40.29 -19.04 38.51
C ALA A 53 40.08 -19.38 37.04
N ALA A 54 38.87 -19.74 36.62
CA ALA A 54 38.52 -20.02 35.23
C ALA A 54 38.73 -18.79 34.33
N SER A 55 38.34 -17.60 34.80
CA SER A 55 38.54 -16.34 34.07
C SER A 55 40.02 -15.99 33.92
N ALA A 56 40.79 -16.12 35.00
CA ALA A 56 42.24 -15.90 34.98
C ALA A 56 42.96 -16.91 34.07
N ALA A 57 42.57 -18.18 34.12
CA ALA A 57 43.10 -19.22 33.24
C ALA A 57 42.79 -18.92 31.76
N GLY A 58 41.53 -18.56 31.44
CA GLY A 58 41.13 -18.19 30.08
C GLY A 58 41.91 -16.99 29.54
N LEU A 59 42.08 -15.94 30.35
CA LEU A 59 42.92 -14.79 29.99
C LEU A 59 44.38 -15.19 29.81
N GLY A 60 44.93 -16.01 30.70
CA GLY A 60 46.31 -16.49 30.61
C GLY A 60 46.57 -17.30 29.34
N VAL A 61 45.63 -18.18 28.97
CA VAL A 61 45.67 -18.92 27.69
C VAL A 61 45.64 -17.96 26.52
N ALA A 62 44.74 -16.96 26.52
CA ALA A 62 44.68 -15.97 25.46
C ALA A 62 46.00 -15.19 25.32
N VAL A 63 46.53 -14.66 26.42
CA VAL A 63 47.81 -13.93 26.44
C VAL A 63 48.95 -14.82 25.93
N LEU A 64 49.01 -16.08 26.34
CA LEU A 64 50.02 -17.03 25.86
C LEU A 64 49.90 -17.25 24.34
N LEU A 65 48.70 -17.53 23.84
CA LEU A 65 48.45 -17.78 22.42
C LEU A 65 48.82 -16.57 21.55
N TYR A 66 48.43 -15.37 21.96
CA TYR A 66 48.71 -14.13 21.22
C TYR A 66 50.17 -13.71 21.32
N SER A 67 50.77 -13.72 22.52
CA SER A 67 52.17 -13.29 22.72
C SER A 67 53.17 -14.21 22.04
N ARG A 68 52.87 -15.50 21.93
CA ARG A 68 53.70 -16.49 21.25
C ARG A 68 53.35 -16.66 19.76
N GLY A 69 52.35 -15.93 19.26
CA GLY A 69 51.91 -16.03 17.86
C GLY A 69 51.49 -17.44 17.47
N LEU A 70 50.93 -18.21 18.41
CA LEU A 70 50.50 -19.60 18.21
C LEU A 70 49.16 -19.72 17.48
N LEU A 71 48.48 -18.59 17.30
CA LEU A 71 47.23 -18.55 16.53
C LEU A 71 47.54 -18.70 15.03
N PRO A 72 46.73 -19.48 14.30
CA PRO A 72 46.85 -19.56 12.85
C PRO A 72 46.66 -18.17 12.25
N ARG A 73 47.51 -17.83 11.28
CA ARG A 73 47.51 -16.50 10.65
C ARG A 73 46.35 -16.37 9.66
N ARG A 74 45.86 -17.50 9.19
CA ARG A 74 44.84 -17.62 8.17
C ARG A 74 43.81 -18.64 8.61
N VAL A 75 42.54 -18.34 8.37
CA VAL A 75 41.42 -19.22 8.75
C VAL A 75 41.49 -20.55 7.97
N GLU A 76 42.12 -20.53 6.79
CA GLU A 76 42.37 -21.71 5.94
C GLU A 76 43.32 -22.72 6.60
N GLU A 77 44.16 -22.31 7.55
CA GLU A 77 45.07 -23.17 8.31
C GLU A 77 44.33 -23.97 9.40
N LEU A 78 43.09 -23.59 9.73
CA LEU A 78 42.29 -24.30 10.74
C LEU A 78 41.72 -25.62 10.18
N PRO A 79 41.61 -26.66 11.04
CA PRO A 79 40.90 -27.87 10.67
C PRO A 79 39.42 -27.55 10.41
N LEU A 80 38.80 -28.34 9.54
CA LEU A 80 37.43 -28.13 9.05
C LEU A 80 36.39 -27.80 10.16
N PRO A 81 36.30 -28.55 11.28
CA PRO A 81 35.34 -28.22 12.33
C PRO A 81 35.61 -26.87 12.99
N ALA A 82 36.87 -26.53 13.27
CA ALA A 82 37.23 -25.24 13.85
C ALA A 82 36.95 -24.09 12.88
N ARG A 83 37.16 -24.30 11.58
CA ARG A 83 36.82 -23.33 10.54
C ARG A 83 35.32 -23.06 10.45
N LEU A 84 34.48 -24.10 10.60
CA LEU A 84 33.03 -23.95 10.63
C LEU A 84 32.56 -23.16 11.85
N VAL A 85 33.08 -23.50 13.04
CA VAL A 85 32.77 -22.77 14.28
C VAL A 85 33.26 -21.33 14.18
N HIS A 86 34.48 -21.12 13.67
CA HIS A 86 35.01 -19.80 13.41
C HIS A 86 34.09 -19.02 12.46
N GLY A 87 33.70 -19.58 11.32
CA GLY A 87 32.76 -18.93 10.38
C GLY A 87 31.43 -18.58 11.04
N PHE A 88 30.84 -19.51 11.78
CA PHE A 88 29.58 -19.27 12.50
C PHE A 88 29.70 -18.14 13.55
N LEU A 89 30.75 -18.14 14.37
CA LEU A 89 30.99 -17.12 15.38
C LEU A 89 31.35 -15.77 14.75
N TYR A 90 32.19 -15.79 13.71
CA TYR A 90 32.63 -14.62 12.96
C TYR A 90 31.46 -13.92 12.27
N ASP A 91 30.54 -14.70 11.67
CA ASP A 91 29.29 -14.20 11.05
C ASP A 91 28.22 -13.85 12.10
N ARG A 92 28.61 -13.59 13.35
CA ARG A 92 27.72 -13.20 14.46
C ARG A 92 26.54 -14.15 14.60
N TRP A 93 26.84 -15.45 14.56
CA TRP A 93 25.85 -16.54 14.69
C TRP A 93 24.81 -16.53 13.57
N LEU A 94 25.16 -16.00 12.39
CA LEU A 94 24.27 -15.84 11.24
C LEU A 94 23.05 -14.95 11.52
N ILE A 95 23.04 -14.21 12.64
CA ILE A 95 21.91 -13.35 13.03
C ILE A 95 21.68 -12.28 11.96
N ASN A 96 22.75 -11.68 11.46
CA ASN A 96 22.65 -10.68 10.39
C ASN A 96 22.02 -11.29 9.13
N SER A 97 22.54 -12.43 8.67
CA SER A 97 22.01 -13.13 7.48
C SER A 97 20.53 -13.47 7.64
N LEU A 98 20.12 -13.88 8.84
CA LEU A 98 18.74 -14.17 9.18
C LEU A 98 17.87 -12.91 9.16
N ILE A 99 18.33 -11.80 9.75
CA ILE A 99 17.64 -10.50 9.71
C ILE A 99 17.46 -10.04 8.26
N TYR A 100 18.51 -10.08 7.44
CA TYR A 100 18.42 -9.65 6.04
C TYR A 100 17.44 -10.52 5.27
N ARG A 101 17.51 -11.84 5.45
CA ARG A 101 16.69 -12.80 4.71
C ARG A 101 15.23 -12.78 5.12
N LEU A 102 14.93 -12.66 6.41
CA LEU A 102 13.57 -12.77 6.93
C LEU A 102 12.86 -11.42 7.04
N VAL A 103 13.60 -10.33 7.29
CA VAL A 103 13.00 -9.02 7.55
C VAL A 103 13.28 -8.07 6.40
N VAL A 104 14.55 -7.87 6.04
CA VAL A 104 14.94 -6.79 5.10
C VAL A 104 14.48 -7.07 3.67
N TYR A 105 14.80 -8.24 3.10
CA TYR A 105 14.45 -8.53 1.71
C TYR A 105 12.94 -8.66 1.46
N PRO A 106 12.17 -9.35 2.31
CA PRO A 106 10.71 -9.37 2.18
C PRO A 106 10.11 -7.98 2.36
N GLY A 107 10.59 -7.19 3.33
CA GLY A 107 10.16 -5.82 3.53
C GLY A 107 10.42 -4.94 2.29
N ALA A 108 11.61 -5.06 1.69
CA ALA A 108 11.94 -4.34 0.45
C ALA A 108 11.09 -4.81 -0.76
N ALA A 109 10.75 -6.09 -0.82
CA ALA A 109 9.84 -6.61 -1.86
C ALA A 109 8.41 -6.06 -1.67
N ALA A 110 7.90 -6.08 -0.44
CA ALA A 110 6.58 -5.53 -0.11
C ALA A 110 6.51 -4.03 -0.39
N SER A 111 7.53 -3.26 -0.01
CA SER A 111 7.61 -1.83 -0.31
C SER A 111 7.58 -1.54 -1.81
N ARG A 112 8.33 -2.31 -2.61
CA ARG A 112 8.30 -2.18 -4.08
C ARG A 112 6.94 -2.55 -4.69
N LEU A 113 6.24 -3.53 -4.12
CA LEU A 113 4.89 -3.89 -4.56
C LEU A 113 3.92 -2.75 -4.26
N LEU A 114 3.95 -2.19 -3.04
CA LEU A 114 3.11 -1.07 -2.64
C LEU A 114 3.32 0.15 -3.54
N ALA A 115 4.57 0.49 -3.86
CA ALA A 115 4.87 1.59 -4.77
C ALA A 115 4.30 1.38 -6.18
N ARG A 116 4.25 0.13 -6.67
CA ARG A 116 3.63 -0.19 -7.96
C ARG A 116 2.10 -0.09 -7.91
N LEU A 117 1.50 -0.52 -6.80
CA LEU A 117 0.06 -0.41 -6.59
C LEU A 117 -0.37 1.05 -6.51
N ASP A 118 0.40 1.87 -5.82
CA ASP A 118 0.17 3.31 -5.72
C ASP A 118 0.23 3.99 -7.10
N ALA A 119 1.29 3.72 -7.89
CA ALA A 119 1.40 4.24 -9.25
C ALA A 119 0.24 3.79 -10.17
N LEU A 120 -0.24 2.55 -10.01
CA LEU A 120 -1.40 2.05 -10.76
C LEU A 120 -2.68 2.78 -10.34
N LEU A 121 -2.89 2.95 -9.04
CA LEU A 121 -4.05 3.67 -8.51
C LEU A 121 -4.04 5.12 -9.01
N ASP A 122 -2.88 5.78 -8.96
CA ASP A 122 -2.70 7.14 -9.45
C ASP A 122 -3.06 7.25 -10.94
N SER A 123 -2.59 6.31 -11.76
CA SER A 123 -2.91 6.25 -13.20
C SER A 123 -4.43 6.07 -13.44
N VAL A 124 -5.08 5.17 -12.69
CA VAL A 124 -6.52 4.93 -12.80
C VAL A 124 -7.32 6.18 -12.42
N VAL A 125 -6.92 6.86 -11.35
CA VAL A 125 -7.61 8.05 -10.85
C VAL A 125 -7.40 9.25 -11.78
N HIS A 126 -6.16 9.54 -12.19
CA HIS A 126 -5.85 10.75 -12.96
C HIS A 126 -6.07 10.61 -14.46
N GLU A 127 -5.93 9.41 -15.03
CA GLU A 127 -6.12 9.19 -16.46
C GLU A 127 -7.46 8.49 -16.75
N GLY A 128 -7.76 7.44 -15.99
CA GLY A 128 -8.94 6.60 -16.20
C GLY A 128 -10.26 7.34 -15.96
N VAL A 129 -10.40 8.01 -14.81
CA VAL A 129 -11.64 8.74 -14.46
C VAL A 129 -11.91 9.87 -15.45
N PRO A 130 -10.96 10.77 -15.78
CA PRO A 130 -11.21 11.83 -16.75
C PRO A 130 -11.46 11.30 -18.16
N TRP A 131 -10.79 10.22 -18.57
CA TRP A 131 -11.09 9.59 -19.85
C TRP A 131 -12.53 9.09 -19.93
N LEU A 132 -13.00 8.39 -18.90
CA LEU A 132 -14.37 7.87 -18.83
C LEU A 132 -15.38 9.02 -18.81
N PHE A 133 -15.13 10.05 -17.98
CA PHE A 133 -16.01 11.20 -17.89
C PHE A 133 -16.12 11.94 -19.24
N ARG A 134 -15.00 12.17 -19.94
CA ARG A 134 -15.01 12.77 -21.29
C ARG A 134 -15.81 11.93 -22.28
N ARG A 135 -15.76 10.60 -22.19
CA ARG A 135 -16.55 9.69 -23.05
C ARG A 135 -18.04 9.82 -22.76
N LEU A 136 -18.42 9.83 -21.49
CA LEU A 136 -19.82 9.99 -21.07
C LEU A 136 -20.37 11.35 -21.50
N VAL A 137 -19.61 12.44 -21.31
CA VAL A 137 -20.02 13.79 -21.74
C VAL A 137 -20.22 13.85 -23.26
N ARG A 138 -19.32 13.26 -24.05
CA ARG A 138 -19.50 13.21 -25.52
C ARG A 138 -20.73 12.40 -25.92
N ALA A 139 -20.99 11.27 -25.26
CA ALA A 139 -22.18 10.47 -25.52
C ALA A 139 -23.46 11.26 -25.19
N ALA A 140 -23.48 11.95 -24.06
CA ALA A 140 -24.60 12.82 -23.66
C ALA A 140 -24.82 13.95 -24.68
N ALA A 141 -23.75 14.60 -25.14
CA ALA A 141 -23.84 15.67 -26.14
C ALA A 141 -24.39 15.17 -27.50
N LEU A 142 -24.04 13.95 -27.91
CA LEU A 142 -24.61 13.35 -29.12
C LEU A 142 -26.12 13.06 -28.98
N LEU A 143 -26.54 12.59 -27.81
CA LEU A 143 -27.95 12.36 -27.51
C LEU A 143 -28.73 13.68 -27.48
N GLU A 144 -28.16 14.71 -26.85
CA GLU A 144 -28.75 16.05 -26.79
C GLU A 144 -28.90 16.64 -28.20
N ALA A 145 -27.86 16.59 -29.03
CA ALA A 145 -27.92 17.08 -30.41
C ALA A 145 -28.98 16.32 -31.24
N GLY A 146 -29.09 15.00 -31.08
CA GLY A 146 -30.12 14.20 -31.75
C GLY A 146 -31.54 14.54 -31.29
N TYR A 147 -31.72 14.79 -29.98
CA TYR A 147 -32.99 15.22 -29.42
C TYR A 147 -33.39 16.62 -29.91
N ASP A 148 -32.43 17.54 -29.96
CA ASP A 148 -32.63 18.92 -30.43
C ASP A 148 -33.05 18.96 -31.90
N GLU A 149 -32.34 18.24 -32.78
CA GLU A 149 -32.68 18.12 -34.20
C GLU A 149 -34.08 17.52 -34.38
N ALA A 150 -34.43 16.47 -33.63
CA ALA A 150 -35.73 15.82 -33.72
C ALA A 150 -36.88 16.77 -33.37
N ILE A 151 -36.71 17.59 -32.33
CA ILE A 151 -37.78 18.48 -31.82
C ILE A 151 -37.84 19.80 -32.55
N HIS A 152 -36.71 20.43 -32.82
CA HIS A 152 -36.70 21.80 -33.36
C HIS A 152 -36.66 21.83 -34.88
N VAL A 153 -36.19 20.76 -35.52
CA VAL A 153 -36.06 20.72 -36.98
C VAL A 153 -37.07 19.75 -37.59
N GLU A 154 -37.03 18.48 -37.22
CA GLU A 154 -37.86 17.46 -37.86
C GLU A 154 -39.34 17.59 -37.49
N ALA A 155 -39.69 17.82 -36.22
CA ALA A 155 -41.10 17.97 -35.84
C ALA A 155 -41.78 19.19 -36.52
N PRO A 156 -41.18 20.40 -36.59
CA PRO A 156 -41.77 21.53 -37.32
C PRO A 156 -41.80 21.30 -38.83
N ARG A 157 -40.80 20.63 -39.42
CA ARG A 157 -40.83 20.27 -40.84
C ARG A 157 -41.98 19.32 -41.16
N LEU A 158 -42.19 18.30 -40.33
CA LEU A 158 -43.31 17.39 -40.46
C LEU A 158 -44.64 18.14 -40.31
N ALA A 159 -44.78 18.98 -39.28
CA ALA A 159 -45.97 19.80 -39.09
C ALA A 159 -46.23 20.75 -40.27
N ALA A 160 -45.19 21.40 -40.80
CA ALA A 160 -45.28 22.29 -41.95
C ALA A 160 -45.66 21.54 -43.24
N SER A 161 -45.09 20.35 -43.46
CA SER A 161 -45.44 19.49 -44.60
C SER A 161 -46.90 19.02 -44.53
N ALA A 162 -47.37 18.64 -43.33
CA ALA A 162 -48.75 18.27 -43.09
C ALA A 162 -49.69 19.47 -43.34
N SER A 163 -49.34 20.65 -42.82
CA SER A 163 -50.09 21.89 -43.07
C SER A 163 -50.13 22.26 -44.55
N ALA A 164 -49.01 22.15 -45.26
CA ALA A 164 -48.94 22.41 -46.69
C ALA A 164 -49.81 21.42 -47.50
N ALA A 165 -49.83 20.14 -47.12
CA ALA A 165 -50.70 19.14 -47.73
C ALA A 165 -52.19 19.50 -47.53
N VAL A 166 -52.58 19.90 -46.31
CA VAL A 166 -53.95 20.36 -46.02
C VAL A 166 -54.31 21.62 -46.81
N ARG A 167 -53.40 22.60 -46.88
CA ARG A 167 -53.61 23.83 -47.66
C ARG A 167 -53.80 23.56 -49.16
N ARG A 168 -53.14 22.55 -49.72
CA ARG A 168 -53.32 22.16 -51.14
C ARG A 168 -54.71 21.62 -51.44
N LEU A 169 -55.42 21.10 -50.44
CA LEU A 169 -56.81 20.67 -50.58
C LEU A 169 -57.80 21.85 -50.63
N GLN A 170 -57.36 23.06 -50.25
CA GLN A 170 -58.17 24.27 -50.33
C GLN A 170 -58.00 24.92 -51.71
N SER A 171 -58.86 24.58 -52.66
CA SER A 171 -58.83 25.14 -54.03
C SER A 171 -59.40 26.56 -54.11
N GLY A 172 -60.18 26.99 -53.11
CA GLY A 172 -60.92 28.24 -53.13
C GLY A 172 -62.24 28.20 -53.91
N ASP A 173 -62.56 27.07 -54.57
CA ASP A 173 -63.84 26.87 -55.25
C ASP A 173 -64.89 26.33 -54.26
N VAL A 174 -66.01 27.06 -54.13
CA VAL A 174 -67.16 26.68 -53.29
C VAL A 174 -67.69 25.28 -53.65
N ARG A 175 -67.60 24.88 -54.92
CA ARG A 175 -68.07 23.57 -55.38
C ARG A 175 -67.25 22.44 -54.78
N ASP A 176 -65.93 22.56 -54.77
CA ASP A 176 -65.05 21.56 -54.17
C ASP A 176 -65.31 21.42 -52.66
N TYR A 177 -65.56 22.53 -51.96
CA TYR A 177 -65.94 22.47 -50.55
C TYR A 177 -67.29 21.77 -50.32
N MET A 178 -68.28 22.01 -51.18
CA MET A 178 -69.56 21.30 -51.10
C MET A 178 -69.39 19.81 -51.39
N THR A 179 -68.55 19.45 -52.37
CA THR A 179 -68.21 18.05 -52.66
C THR A 179 -67.51 17.38 -51.48
N TYR A 180 -66.49 18.01 -50.88
CA TYR A 180 -65.82 17.48 -49.68
C TYR A 180 -66.76 17.40 -48.48
N PHE A 181 -67.65 18.37 -48.30
CA PHE A 181 -68.64 18.36 -47.22
C PHE A 181 -69.64 17.21 -47.40
N THR A 182 -70.21 17.03 -48.58
CA THR A 182 -71.13 15.92 -48.86
C THR A 182 -70.42 14.57 -48.76
N ALA A 183 -69.20 14.43 -49.30
CA ALA A 183 -68.39 13.23 -49.14
C ALA A 183 -68.08 12.94 -47.66
N GLY A 184 -67.77 13.97 -46.88
CA GLY A 184 -67.56 13.89 -45.44
C GLY A 184 -68.81 13.44 -44.69
N MET A 185 -69.99 13.96 -45.04
CA MET A 185 -71.26 13.53 -44.43
C MET A 185 -71.60 12.07 -44.77
N VAL A 186 -71.42 11.65 -46.02
CA VAL A 186 -71.63 10.25 -46.42
C VAL A 186 -70.66 9.34 -45.68
N PHE A 187 -69.38 9.73 -45.60
CA PHE A 187 -68.37 8.98 -44.87
C PHE A 187 -68.71 8.86 -43.39
N ALA A 188 -69.05 9.97 -42.73
CA ALA A 188 -69.45 9.98 -41.32
C ALA A 188 -70.68 9.10 -41.08
N ALA A 189 -71.70 9.16 -41.95
CA ALA A 189 -72.87 8.30 -41.85
C ALA A 189 -72.53 6.82 -42.00
N VAL A 190 -71.63 6.45 -42.92
CA VAL A 190 -71.13 5.07 -43.07
C VAL A 190 -70.37 4.62 -41.84
N VAL A 191 -69.43 5.44 -41.34
CA VAL A 191 -68.66 5.13 -40.12
C VAL A 191 -69.59 4.95 -38.92
N SER A 192 -70.56 5.85 -38.74
CA SER A 192 -71.56 5.75 -37.67
C SER A 192 -72.43 4.51 -37.82
N ALA A 193 -72.90 4.18 -39.03
CA ALA A 193 -73.68 2.96 -39.28
C ALA A 193 -72.86 1.69 -38.99
N LEU A 194 -71.57 1.66 -39.38
CA LEU A 194 -70.66 0.57 -39.06
C LEU A 194 -70.43 0.43 -37.54
N VAL A 195 -70.23 1.55 -36.83
CA VAL A 195 -70.08 1.55 -35.37
C VAL A 195 -71.38 1.06 -34.70
N ILE A 196 -72.54 1.54 -35.14
CA ILE A 196 -73.85 1.10 -34.61
C ILE A 196 -74.08 -0.39 -34.88
N ALA A 197 -73.82 -0.85 -36.11
CA ALA A 197 -73.95 -2.26 -36.47
C ALA A 197 -72.99 -3.15 -35.66
N PHE A 198 -71.75 -2.69 -35.45
CA PHE A 198 -70.77 -3.37 -34.62
C PHE A 198 -71.22 -3.44 -33.15
N VAL A 199 -71.74 -2.34 -32.60
CA VAL A 199 -72.25 -2.28 -31.21
C VAL A 199 -73.51 -3.13 -31.03
N LEU A 200 -74.38 -3.24 -32.03
CA LEU A 200 -75.58 -4.08 -31.98
C LEU A 200 -75.29 -5.58 -32.23
N ALA A 201 -74.15 -5.89 -32.85
CA ALA A 201 -73.69 -7.27 -33.07
C ALA A 201 -72.78 -7.80 -31.94
N ALA A 202 -72.37 -6.93 -31.01
CA ALA A 202 -71.64 -7.26 -29.79
C ALA A 202 -72.60 -7.48 -28.61
#